data_AF-E8X0F1-F1
#
_entry.id   AF-E8X0F1-F1
#
_cell.length_a   1.000
_cell.length_b   1.000
_cell.length_c   1.000
_cell.angle_alpha   90.00
_cell.angle_beta   90.00
_cell.angle_gamma   90.00
#
_symmetry.space_group_name_H-M   'P 1'
#
loop_
_entity.id
_entity.type
_entity.pdbx_description
1 polymer ?
#
loop_
_entity_poly.entity_id
_entity_poly.type
_entity_poly.pdbx_seq_one_letter_code
_entity_poly.pdbx_strand_id
1 'polypeptide(L)'
;MQCAICHAEVGPQSAFCNSCGAPVAAAAAGPADTSGYSTVNAGAPPVGYAAPPAYGAAPPYTGPTAASSGLSDNVASALAYVTIIPAIIFLVLEPYNKVPLIKFHSWQSIGLCVASIVIQIALTILQIALHFIPLIGLLFVPVHLLVGLGIFLLWIFVIIKASRGEWYKLPVIGDFAEKQARS
;
A
#
# COMPACT_ATOMS: atom_id res chain seq x y z
N MET A 1 15.93 0.39 25.45
CA MET A 1 16.76 0.84 24.30
C MET A 1 15.90 0.80 23.05
N GLN A 2 16.07 1.71 22.08
CA GLN A 2 15.26 1.71 20.86
C GLN A 2 15.95 0.89 19.77
N CYS A 3 15.18 0.14 18.99
CA CYS A 3 15.70 -0.61 17.85
C CYS A 3 16.24 0.36 16.78
N ALA A 4 17.48 0.19 16.32
CA ALA A 4 18.07 1.06 15.29
C ALA A 4 17.42 0.96 13.90
N ILE A 5 16.62 -0.08 13.67
CA ILE A 5 15.93 -0.33 12.39
C ILE A 5 14.52 0.25 12.39
N CYS A 6 13.76 0.05 13.47
CA CYS A 6 12.32 0.37 13.51
C CYS A 6 11.89 1.28 14.67
N HIS A 7 12.83 1.73 15.50
CA HIS A 7 12.62 2.63 16.64
C HIS A 7 11.65 2.13 17.74
N ALA A 8 11.18 0.89 17.66
CA ALA A 8 10.41 0.27 18.73
C ALA A 8 11.23 0.14 20.02
N GLU A 9 10.56 0.19 21.18
CA GLU A 9 11.20 -0.04 22.47
C GLU A 9 11.60 -1.52 22.62
N VAL A 10 12.84 -1.73 23.03
CA VAL A 10 13.43 -3.05 23.22
C VAL A 10 13.94 -3.21 24.65
N GLY A 11 13.62 -4.36 25.24
CA GLY A 11 14.01 -4.74 26.58
C GLY A 11 15.52 -4.97 26.72
N PRO A 12 16.09 -4.79 27.92
CA PRO A 12 17.55 -4.88 28.12
C PRO A 12 18.13 -6.30 27.99
N GLN A 13 17.30 -7.35 27.97
CA GLN A 13 17.72 -8.76 27.92
C GLN A 13 17.33 -9.47 26.61
N SER A 14 16.67 -8.76 25.68
CA SER A 14 16.27 -9.37 24.41
C SER A 14 17.47 -9.45 23.47
N ALA A 15 17.66 -10.58 22.80
CA ALA A 15 18.66 -10.76 21.74
C ALA A 15 18.18 -10.22 20.38
N PHE A 16 16.85 -10.10 20.20
CA PHE A 16 16.20 -9.61 18.98
C PHE A 16 15.08 -8.61 19.31
N CYS A 17 14.80 -7.69 18.40
CA CYS A 17 13.66 -6.78 18.49
C CYS A 17 12.36 -7.56 18.29
N ASN A 18 11.43 -7.51 19.24
CA ASN A 18 10.14 -8.20 19.14
C ASN A 18 9.21 -7.61 18.06
N SER A 19 9.46 -6.39 17.59
CA SER A 19 8.63 -5.75 16.55
C SER A 19 9.11 -6.00 15.13
N CYS A 20 10.42 -6.17 14.89
CA CYS A 20 10.97 -6.33 13.53
C CYS A 20 11.95 -7.51 13.36
N GLY A 21 12.30 -8.22 14.44
CA GLY A 21 13.21 -9.36 14.40
C GLY A 21 14.70 -9.01 14.24
N ALA A 22 15.06 -7.72 14.17
CA ALA A 22 16.47 -7.31 14.05
C ALA A 22 17.27 -7.69 15.30
N PRO A 23 18.52 -8.20 15.17
CA PRO A 23 19.36 -8.49 16.32
C PRO A 23 19.69 -7.20 17.06
N VAL A 24 19.63 -7.23 18.40
CA VAL A 24 19.90 -6.06 19.26
C VAL A 24 21.28 -6.11 19.94
N ALA A 25 22.10 -7.10 19.59
CA ALA A 25 23.56 -7.10 19.76
C ALA A 25 24.19 -7.32 18.36
N ALA A 26 25.21 -6.60 17.89
CA ALA A 26 26.25 -5.89 18.62
C ALA A 26 26.65 -4.56 17.94
N ALA A 27 26.47 -3.46 18.67
CA ALA A 27 27.31 -2.27 18.54
C ALA A 27 28.47 -2.41 19.54
N ALA A 28 29.38 -3.35 19.27
CA ALA A 28 30.68 -3.46 19.95
C ALA A 28 31.66 -4.22 19.04
N ALA A 29 31.91 -3.65 17.86
CA ALA A 29 33.10 -3.95 17.08
C ALA A 29 33.60 -2.61 16.50
N GLY A 30 34.43 -1.92 17.29
CA GLY A 30 35.43 -1.02 16.71
C GLY A 30 36.44 -1.83 15.87
N PRO A 31 37.29 -1.18 15.07
CA PRO A 31 37.99 -1.82 13.96
C PRO A 31 39.02 -2.83 14.50
N ALA A 32 38.85 -4.11 14.20
CA ALA A 32 39.83 -5.14 14.49
C ALA A 32 40.82 -5.25 13.34
N ASP A 33 42.00 -4.71 13.60
CA ASP A 33 43.32 -5.09 13.08
C ASP A 33 43.42 -6.57 12.65
N THR A 34 43.95 -6.78 11.45
CA THR A 34 44.34 -8.06 10.88
C THR A 34 45.63 -8.58 11.52
N SER A 35 45.52 -9.39 12.57
CA SER A 35 46.57 -10.39 12.89
C SER A 35 46.05 -11.49 13.83
N GLY A 36 46.08 -12.74 13.35
CA GLY A 36 46.02 -13.93 14.21
C GLY A 36 44.69 -14.67 14.27
N TYR A 37 44.26 -15.30 13.17
CA TYR A 37 43.35 -16.45 13.28
C TYR A 37 44.15 -17.64 13.83
N SER A 38 44.13 -17.81 15.15
CA SER A 38 44.55 -19.04 15.80
C SER A 38 43.36 -20.00 15.83
N THR A 39 43.56 -21.19 15.28
CA THR A 39 42.57 -22.26 15.21
C THR A 39 42.25 -22.79 16.61
N VAL A 40 41.12 -22.37 17.18
CA VAL A 40 40.54 -23.09 18.32
C VAL A 40 39.97 -24.42 17.82
N ASN A 41 40.78 -25.45 18.07
CA ASN A 41 40.49 -26.87 17.99
C ASN A 41 39.12 -27.19 18.63
N ALA A 42 38.18 -27.70 17.83
CA ALA A 42 36.90 -28.21 18.30
C ALA A 42 37.14 -29.51 19.07
N GLY A 43 37.29 -29.41 20.39
CA GLY A 43 37.28 -30.57 21.28
C GLY A 43 35.96 -31.32 21.16
N ALA A 44 36.04 -32.65 21.08
CA ALA A 44 34.88 -33.54 21.07
C ALA A 44 33.96 -33.26 22.28
N PRO A 45 32.62 -33.32 22.12
CA PRO A 45 31.70 -33.10 23.22
C PRO A 45 31.82 -34.21 24.28
N PRO A 46 31.62 -33.92 25.57
CA PRO A 46 31.64 -34.94 26.62
C PRO A 46 30.58 -36.01 26.39
N VAL A 47 30.95 -37.28 26.60
CA VAL A 47 30.04 -38.42 26.61
C VAL A 47 28.99 -38.23 27.71
N GLY A 48 27.72 -38.06 27.34
CA GLY A 48 26.61 -37.96 28.31
C GLY A 48 25.55 -36.89 28.04
N TYR A 49 25.71 -36.04 27.04
CA TYR A 49 24.63 -35.13 26.62
C TYR A 49 23.60 -35.89 25.78
N ALA A 50 22.45 -36.18 26.37
CA ALA A 50 21.27 -36.59 25.62
C ALA A 50 20.87 -35.41 24.69
N ALA A 51 20.78 -35.68 23.39
CA ALA A 51 20.29 -34.70 22.43
C ALA A 51 18.87 -34.24 22.85
N PRO A 52 18.57 -32.92 22.82
CA PRO A 52 17.21 -32.45 23.06
C PRO A 52 16.26 -33.08 22.01
N PRO A 53 15.00 -33.36 22.36
CA PRO A 53 14.04 -33.93 21.43
C PRO A 53 13.92 -33.02 20.20
N ALA A 54 13.98 -33.63 19.01
CA ALA A 54 13.81 -32.94 17.74
C ALA A 54 12.40 -32.34 17.68
N TYR A 55 12.27 -31.07 18.09
CA TYR A 55 11.11 -30.26 17.77
C TYR A 55 11.08 -30.10 16.25
N GLY A 56 9.91 -30.36 15.66
CA GLY A 56 9.71 -30.37 14.22
C GLY A 56 10.22 -29.10 13.53
N ALA A 57 10.56 -29.25 12.26
CA ALA A 57 11.06 -28.16 11.41
C ALA A 57 10.28 -26.87 11.65
N ALA A 58 10.98 -25.81 12.04
CA ALA A 58 10.39 -24.49 12.19
C ALA A 58 9.71 -24.09 10.87
N PRO A 59 8.51 -23.49 10.91
CA PRO A 59 7.88 -22.96 9.69
C PRO A 59 8.84 -21.96 9.02
N PRO A 60 8.86 -21.89 7.68
CA PRO A 60 9.76 -20.98 6.97
C PRO A 60 9.55 -19.55 7.47
N TYR A 61 10.60 -18.98 8.06
CA TYR A 61 10.63 -17.61 8.52
C TYR A 61 10.59 -16.68 7.31
N THR A 62 9.42 -16.10 7.04
CA THR A 62 9.31 -14.97 6.10
C THR A 62 9.83 -13.73 6.81
N GLY A 63 11.14 -13.48 6.69
CA GLY A 63 11.75 -12.26 7.23
C GLY A 63 11.12 -10.99 6.65
N PRO A 64 11.32 -9.82 7.30
CA PRO A 64 10.77 -8.55 6.81
C PRO A 64 11.26 -8.30 5.38
N THR A 65 10.33 -8.19 4.44
CA THR A 65 10.61 -7.70 3.08
C THR A 65 11.31 -6.36 3.21
N ALA A 66 12.53 -6.26 2.66
CA ALA A 66 13.31 -5.04 2.63
C ALA A 66 12.43 -3.87 2.16
N ALA A 67 12.44 -2.76 2.91
CA ALA A 67 11.76 -1.54 2.49
C ALA A 67 12.31 -1.13 1.13
N SER A 68 11.47 -1.19 0.09
CA SER A 68 11.84 -0.75 -1.24
C SER A 68 12.13 0.76 -1.16
N SER A 69 13.20 1.22 -1.80
CA SER A 69 13.55 2.64 -1.94
C SER A 69 12.58 3.43 -2.85
N GLY A 70 11.32 3.00 -2.89
CA GLY A 70 10.26 3.52 -3.76
C GLY A 70 9.15 4.22 -2.98
N LEU A 71 8.11 4.61 -3.72
CA LEU A 71 6.91 5.22 -3.17
C LEU A 71 6.18 4.20 -2.28
N SER A 72 5.72 4.60 -1.08
CA SER A 72 4.89 3.70 -0.26
C SER A 72 3.58 3.33 -0.97
N ASP A 73 3.06 2.13 -0.72
CA ASP A 73 1.84 1.63 -1.36
C ASP A 73 0.64 2.57 -1.18
N ASN A 74 0.52 3.19 -0.01
CA ASN A 74 -0.53 4.16 0.30
C ASN A 74 -0.40 5.43 -0.55
N VAL A 75 0.82 5.94 -0.70
CA VAL A 75 1.07 7.13 -1.52
C VAL A 75 0.85 6.81 -3.00
N ALA A 76 1.28 5.63 -3.47
CA ALA A 76 1.02 5.19 -4.85
C ALA A 76 -0.48 5.07 -5.13
N SER A 77 -1.20 4.49 -4.18
CA SER A 77 -2.66 4.36 -4.24
C SER A 77 -3.37 5.73 -4.27
N ALA A 78 -2.90 6.70 -3.50
CA ALA A 78 -3.42 8.07 -3.54
C ALA A 78 -3.08 8.77 -4.88
N LEU A 79 -1.85 8.62 -5.38
CA LEU A 79 -1.43 9.19 -6.66
C LEU A 79 -2.20 8.62 -7.86
N ALA A 80 -2.72 7.40 -7.75
CA ALA A 80 -3.56 6.80 -8.79
C ALA A 80 -4.79 7.66 -9.13
N TYR A 81 -5.26 8.51 -8.21
CA TYR A 81 -6.41 9.38 -8.42
C TYR A 81 -6.07 10.75 -9.03
N VAL A 82 -4.79 11.12 -9.18
CA VAL A 82 -4.41 12.45 -9.68
C VAL A 82 -4.93 12.67 -11.09
N THR A 83 -4.73 11.70 -11.97
CA THR A 83 -5.36 11.61 -13.28
C THR A 83 -5.48 10.15 -13.70
N ILE A 84 -6.03 9.89 -14.88
CA ILE A 84 -6.06 8.55 -15.46
C ILE A 84 -4.65 8.03 -15.81
N ILE A 85 -3.67 8.91 -16.01
CA ILE A 85 -2.32 8.53 -16.46
C ILE A 85 -1.57 7.75 -15.37
N PRO A 86 -1.43 8.24 -14.11
CA PRO A 86 -0.85 7.46 -13.02
C PRO A 86 -1.56 6.14 -12.77
N ALA A 87 -2.90 6.11 -12.82
CA ALA A 87 -3.65 4.87 -12.63
C ALA A 87 -3.24 3.80 -13.65
N ILE A 88 -3.17 4.16 -14.94
CA ILE A 88 -2.74 3.24 -16.00
C ILE A 88 -1.28 2.82 -15.79
N ILE A 89 -0.37 3.77 -15.49
CA ILE A 89 1.04 3.48 -15.24
C ILE A 89 1.18 2.45 -14.11
N PHE A 90 0.49 2.65 -12.98
CA PHE A 90 0.59 1.73 -11.85
C PHE A 90 -0.03 0.35 -12.13
N LEU A 91 -0.96 0.23 -13.09
CA LEU A 91 -1.49 -1.06 -13.51
C LEU A 91 -0.56 -1.85 -14.43
N VAL A 92 0.36 -1.18 -15.13
CA VAL A 92 1.27 -1.86 -16.07
C VAL A 92 2.70 -1.99 -15.55
N LEU A 93 3.13 -1.08 -14.68
CA LEU A 93 4.52 -0.99 -14.24
C LEU A 93 4.78 -1.85 -12.99
N GLU A 94 5.78 -2.73 -13.07
CA GLU A 94 6.32 -3.45 -11.91
C GLU A 94 7.19 -2.51 -11.05
N PRO A 95 7.18 -2.66 -9.71
CA PRO A 95 6.45 -3.66 -8.92
C PRO A 95 5.00 -3.25 -8.56
N TYR A 96 4.58 -2.02 -8.91
CA TYR A 96 3.30 -1.45 -8.48
C TYR A 96 2.08 -2.28 -8.92
N ASN A 97 2.12 -2.84 -10.12
CA ASN A 97 1.05 -3.69 -10.65
C ASN A 97 0.88 -5.05 -9.93
N LYS A 98 1.78 -5.41 -9.00
CA LYS A 98 1.66 -6.60 -8.16
C LYS A 98 1.02 -6.32 -6.81
N VAL A 99 0.93 -5.05 -6.41
CA VAL A 99 0.39 -4.65 -5.10
C VAL A 99 -1.13 -4.51 -5.22
N PRO A 100 -1.94 -5.34 -4.52
CA PRO A 100 -3.39 -5.33 -4.68
C PRO A 100 -4.05 -3.99 -4.33
N LEU A 101 -3.52 -3.30 -3.31
CA LEU A 101 -4.00 -1.97 -2.88
C LEU A 101 -3.89 -0.95 -4.03
N ILE A 102 -2.72 -0.89 -4.68
CA ILE A 102 -2.46 0.03 -5.79
C ILE A 102 -3.37 -0.33 -6.97
N LYS A 103 -3.48 -1.62 -7.32
CA LYS A 103 -4.39 -2.07 -8.39
C LYS A 103 -5.83 -1.66 -8.13
N PHE A 104 -6.32 -1.83 -6.90
CA PHE A 104 -7.68 -1.45 -6.52
C PHE A 104 -7.94 0.04 -6.74
N HIS A 105 -7.08 0.90 -6.20
CA HIS A 105 -7.25 2.34 -6.33
C HIS A 105 -7.04 2.84 -7.77
N SER A 106 -6.16 2.20 -8.55
CA SER A 106 -6.02 2.49 -9.98
C SER A 106 -7.28 2.13 -10.79
N TRP A 107 -7.84 0.94 -10.59
CA TRP A 107 -9.09 0.55 -11.27
C TRP A 107 -10.28 1.40 -10.83
N GLN A 108 -10.36 1.73 -9.53
CA GLN A 108 -11.41 2.61 -9.01
C GLN A 108 -11.24 4.05 -9.52
N SER A 109 -10.02 4.56 -9.69
CA SER A 109 -9.74 5.86 -10.31
C SER A 109 -10.20 5.91 -11.77
N ILE A 110 -9.87 4.89 -12.56
CA ILE A 110 -10.35 4.76 -13.96
C ILE A 110 -11.88 4.70 -14.00
N GLY A 111 -12.49 3.86 -13.15
CA GLY A 111 -13.94 3.73 -13.07
C GLY A 111 -14.64 5.02 -12.65
N LEU A 112 -14.07 5.76 -11.68
CA LEU A 112 -14.59 7.05 -11.23
C LEU A 112 -14.51 8.10 -12.35
N CYS A 113 -13.42 8.11 -13.12
CA CYS A 113 -13.27 8.99 -14.28
C CYS A 113 -14.34 8.70 -15.35
N VAL A 114 -14.50 7.43 -15.72
CA VAL A 114 -15.52 6.99 -16.70
C VAL A 114 -16.93 7.33 -16.21
N ALA A 115 -17.26 7.01 -14.95
CA ALA A 115 -18.57 7.31 -14.38
C ALA A 115 -18.86 8.82 -14.36
N SER A 116 -17.86 9.64 -14.02
CA SER A 116 -17.99 11.11 -14.02
C SER A 116 -18.28 11.64 -15.43
N ILE A 117 -17.58 11.12 -16.46
CA ILE A 117 -17.83 11.48 -17.86
C ILE A 117 -19.25 11.09 -18.29
N VAL A 118 -19.69 9.88 -17.96
CA VAL A 118 -21.04 9.39 -18.31
C VAL A 118 -22.12 10.26 -17.67
N ILE A 119 -21.97 10.63 -16.39
CA ILE A 119 -22.91 11.52 -15.69
C ILE A 119 -22.98 12.89 -16.39
N GLN A 120 -21.82 13.47 -16.74
CA GLN A 120 -21.76 14.78 -17.40
C GLN A 120 -22.39 14.75 -18.81
N ILE A 121 -22.14 13.69 -19.59
CA ILE A 121 -22.76 13.50 -20.90
C ILE A 121 -24.28 13.37 -20.74
N ALA A 122 -24.77 12.57 -19.79
CA ALA A 122 -26.19 12.41 -19.54
C ALA A 122 -26.88 13.72 -19.16
N LEU A 123 -26.26 14.52 -18.28
CA LEU A 123 -26.77 15.85 -17.91
C LEU A 123 -26.78 16.81 -19.10
N THR A 124 -25.75 16.77 -19.94
CA THR A 124 -25.66 17.60 -21.15
C THR A 124 -26.77 17.23 -22.15
N ILE A 125 -27.00 15.93 -22.39
CA ILE A 125 -28.08 15.46 -23.26
C ILE A 125 -29.44 15.90 -22.72
N LEU A 126 -29.67 15.78 -21.41
CA LEU A 126 -30.92 16.21 -20.79
C LEU A 126 -31.13 17.73 -20.91
N GLN A 127 -30.08 18.52 -20.73
CA GLN A 127 -30.13 19.97 -20.94
C GLN A 127 -30.48 20.33 -22.38
N ILE A 128 -29.86 19.67 -23.36
CA ILE A 128 -30.14 19.87 -24.79
C ILE A 128 -31.58 19.48 -25.12
N ALA A 129 -32.06 18.34 -24.61
CA ALA A 129 -33.41 17.86 -24.87
C ALA A 129 -34.49 18.82 -24.34
N LEU A 130 -34.23 19.51 -23.21
CA LEU A 130 -35.16 20.46 -22.60
C LEU A 130 -34.97 21.90 -23.08
N HIS A 131 -34.01 22.19 -23.95
CA HIS A 131 -33.61 23.55 -24.36
C HIS A 131 -34.76 24.47 -24.78
N PHE A 132 -35.83 23.94 -25.37
CA PHE A 132 -36.97 24.70 -25.86
C PHE A 132 -37.85 25.31 -24.75
N ILE A 133 -37.69 24.87 -23.50
CA ILE A 133 -38.44 25.41 -22.35
C ILE A 133 -37.73 26.68 -21.86
N PRO A 134 -38.37 27.87 -21.90
CA PRO A 134 -37.78 29.10 -21.38
C PRO A 134 -37.38 28.94 -19.92
N LEU A 135 -36.27 29.56 -19.51
CA LEU A 135 -35.72 29.54 -18.14
C LEU A 135 -35.18 28.19 -17.64
N ILE A 136 -35.42 27.06 -18.31
CA ILE A 136 -34.90 25.75 -17.86
C ILE A 136 -33.37 25.72 -17.83
N GLY A 137 -32.72 26.39 -18.78
CA GLY A 137 -31.27 26.48 -18.84
C GLY A 137 -30.66 27.09 -17.58
N LEU A 138 -31.38 28.01 -16.93
CA LEU A 138 -30.95 28.62 -15.66
C LEU A 138 -30.98 27.61 -14.50
N LEU A 139 -31.90 26.64 -14.52
CA LEU A 139 -31.97 25.57 -13.51
C LEU A 139 -30.87 24.51 -13.69
N PHE A 140 -30.37 24.31 -14.91
CA PHE A 140 -29.27 23.38 -15.15
C PHE A 140 -27.93 23.87 -14.59
N VAL A 141 -27.73 25.18 -14.43
CA VAL A 141 -26.51 25.75 -13.85
C VAL A 141 -26.26 25.22 -12.42
N PRO A 142 -27.17 25.39 -11.44
CA PRO A 142 -26.95 24.86 -10.09
C PRO A 142 -26.89 23.33 -10.08
N VAL A 143 -27.59 22.62 -10.96
CA VAL A 143 -27.52 21.15 -11.05
C VAL A 143 -26.12 20.69 -11.45
N HIS A 144 -25.51 21.29 -12.48
CA HIS A 144 -24.14 20.96 -12.88
C HIS A 144 -23.14 21.28 -11.78
N LEU A 145 -23.32 22.40 -11.08
CA LEU A 145 -22.46 22.77 -9.94
C LEU A 145 -22.58 21.78 -8.78
N LEU A 146 -23.79 21.37 -8.40
CA LEU A 146 -24.02 20.41 -7.32
C LEU A 146 -23.45 19.04 -7.65
N VAL A 147 -23.67 18.55 -8.88
CA VAL A 147 -23.13 17.26 -9.32
C VAL A 147 -21.60 17.31 -9.41
N GLY A 148 -21.04 18.37 -10.01
CA GLY A 148 -19.60 18.56 -10.07
C GLY A 148 -18.96 18.64 -8.68
N LEU A 149 -19.58 19.37 -7.75
CA LEU A 149 -19.13 19.44 -6.36
C LEU A 149 -19.23 18.09 -5.66
N GLY A 150 -20.32 17.33 -5.87
CA GLY A 150 -20.47 15.99 -5.32
C GLY A 150 -19.38 15.03 -5.79
N ILE A 151 -19.09 15.03 -7.09
CA ILE A 151 -17.99 14.23 -7.68
C ILE A 151 -16.65 14.67 -7.12
N PHE A 152 -16.42 15.98 -7.00
CA PHE A 152 -15.17 16.52 -6.45
C PHE A 152 -14.96 16.12 -4.98
N LEU A 153 -16.00 16.23 -4.14
CA LEU A 153 -15.94 15.80 -2.75
C LEU A 153 -15.70 14.30 -2.63
N LEU A 154 -16.37 13.49 -3.45
CA LEU A 154 -16.16 12.05 -3.51
C LEU A 154 -14.72 11.71 -3.91
N TRP A 155 -14.17 12.41 -4.90
CA TRP A 155 -12.80 12.25 -5.37
C TRP A 155 -11.77 12.54 -4.26
N ILE A 156 -11.92 13.67 -3.55
CA ILE A 156 -11.07 13.98 -2.39
C ILE A 156 -11.22 12.92 -1.29
N PHE A 157 -12.44 12.47 -1.02
CA PHE A 157 -12.71 11.45 -0.01
C PHE A 157 -11.98 10.13 -0.32
N VAL A 158 -12.04 9.63 -1.56
CA VAL A 158 -11.33 8.39 -1.92
C VAL A 158 -9.82 8.54 -1.93
N ILE A 159 -9.28 9.73 -2.23
CA ILE A 159 -7.85 10.04 -2.07
C ILE A 159 -7.42 9.93 -0.61
N ILE A 160 -8.20 10.48 0.32
CA ILE A 160 -7.90 10.41 1.75
C ILE A 160 -7.95 8.96 2.25
N LYS A 161 -8.91 8.17 1.76
CA LYS A 161 -8.98 6.73 2.08
C LYS A 161 -7.77 5.98 1.53
N ALA A 162 -7.39 6.24 0.27
CA ALA A 162 -6.22 5.64 -0.36
C ALA A 162 -4.91 5.96 0.37
N SER A 163 -4.72 7.22 0.80
CA SER A 163 -3.52 7.64 1.53
C SER A 163 -3.38 7.00 2.92
N ARG A 164 -4.48 6.45 3.46
CA ARG A 164 -4.52 5.65 4.70
C ARG A 164 -4.45 4.15 4.44
N GLY A 165 -4.38 3.71 3.19
CA GLY A 165 -4.41 2.29 2.82
C GLY A 165 -5.78 1.64 2.96
N GLU A 166 -6.85 2.42 3.00
CA GLU A 166 -8.21 1.93 3.21
C GLU A 166 -8.92 1.58 1.89
N TRP A 167 -9.51 0.39 1.85
CA TRP A 167 -10.24 -0.15 0.69
C TRP A 167 -11.69 0.34 0.66
N TYR A 168 -11.90 1.64 0.50
CA TYR A 168 -13.25 2.17 0.35
C TYR A 168 -13.84 1.79 -1.01
N LYS A 169 -14.94 1.03 -1.01
CA LYS A 169 -15.61 0.59 -2.23
C LYS A 169 -16.69 1.60 -2.63
N LEU A 170 -16.49 2.26 -3.76
CA LEU A 170 -17.56 3.04 -4.38
C LEU A 170 -18.69 2.10 -4.84
N PRO A 171 -19.97 2.50 -4.72
CA PRO A 171 -21.07 1.75 -5.32
C PRO A 171 -20.82 1.53 -6.81
N VAL A 172 -21.15 0.34 -7.32
CA VAL A 172 -20.95 -0.10 -8.72
C VAL A 172 -19.47 -0.29 -9.13
N ILE A 173 -18.59 0.66 -8.84
CA ILE A 173 -17.18 0.64 -9.28
C ILE A 173 -16.29 -0.20 -8.36
N GLY A 174 -16.58 -0.21 -7.06
CA GLY A 174 -15.73 -0.82 -6.03
C GLY A 174 -15.60 -2.33 -6.17
N ASP A 175 -16.68 -3.05 -6.45
CA ASP A 175 -16.65 -4.51 -6.62
C ASP A 175 -15.89 -4.90 -7.89
N PHE A 176 -16.03 -4.11 -8.97
CA PHE A 176 -15.22 -4.28 -10.18
C PHE A 176 -13.74 -4.06 -9.89
N ALA A 177 -13.39 -2.97 -9.21
CA ALA A 177 -12.00 -2.64 -8.88
C ALA A 177 -11.37 -3.72 -7.98
N GLU A 178 -12.12 -4.26 -7.02
CA GLU A 178 -11.65 -5.36 -6.17
C GLU A 178 -11.41 -6.64 -6.97
N LYS A 179 -12.34 -7.00 -7.87
CA LYS A 179 -12.18 -8.18 -8.72
C LYS A 179 -10.90 -8.09 -9.56
N GLN A 180 -10.63 -6.92 -10.14
CA GLN A 180 -9.40 -6.71 -10.93
C GLN A 180 -8.14 -6.61 -10.06
N ALA A 181 -8.24 -6.12 -8.83
CA ALA A 181 -7.11 -6.12 -7.90
C ALA A 181 -6.65 -7.55 -7.54
N ARG A 182 -7.59 -8.50 -7.49
CA ARG A 182 -7.34 -9.91 -7.16
C ARG A 182 -6.96 -10.81 -8.34
N SER A 183 -6.99 -10.29 -9.57
CA SER A 183 -6.63 -11.02 -10.79
C SER A 183 -5.13 -11.05 -11.08
#